data_AF-A0A383BS91-F1
#
_entry.id   AF-A0A383BS91-F1
#
_cell.length_a   1.000
_cell.length_b   1.000
_cell.length_c   1.000
_cell.angle_alpha   90.00
_cell.angle_beta   90.00
_cell.angle_gamma   90.00
#
_symmetry.space_group_name_H-M   'P 1'
#
loop_
_entity.id
_entity.type
_entity.pdbx_description
1 polymer ?
#
loop_
_entity_poly.entity_id
_entity_poly.type
_entity_poly.pdbx_seq_one_letter_code
_entity_poly.pdbx_strand_id
1 'polypeptide(L)'
;VKLLKTLIKRLLRLSILEKVGISLTNFDLLKAIGHYKWVLKPIGIPTQPVTFYEKKEITEEDIDLCRRLIDSYAEATNDKPKVHDDEDRLWPENIRKNYHDLTLSLDSEDPKGLALTLSSMFRESFVSGLASGDLVKHSHSKIGNKIWSMSYLDHILSLAEYLGVVRTESPQQGMSAEGLRNGIDELVQKIENVVNTSMDFPDIGSPYGIVANGSLITMEHP
;
A
#
# COMPACT_ATOMS: atom_id res chain seq x y z
N VAL A 1 -19.52 12.71 -22.47
CA VAL A 1 -18.47 11.87 -21.83
C VAL A 1 -17.62 12.61 -20.78
N LYS A 2 -16.99 13.75 -21.10
CA LYS A 2 -16.11 14.50 -20.16
C LYS A 2 -16.86 14.97 -18.89
N LEU A 3 -18.06 15.54 -19.05
CA LEU A 3 -18.95 15.94 -17.96
C LEU A 3 -19.32 14.78 -17.02
N LEU A 4 -19.66 13.62 -17.57
CA LEU A 4 -19.99 12.42 -16.80
C LEU A 4 -18.79 11.94 -15.95
N LYS A 5 -17.58 11.94 -16.53
CA LYS A 5 -16.35 11.59 -15.81
C LYS A 5 -16.09 12.55 -14.64
N THR A 6 -16.29 13.86 -14.84
CA THR A 6 -16.13 14.86 -13.78
C THR A 6 -17.16 14.68 -12.67
N LEU A 7 -18.40 14.37 -13.03
CA LEU A 7 -19.49 14.15 -12.08
C LEU A 7 -19.26 12.89 -11.23
N ILE A 8 -18.82 11.80 -11.86
CA ILE A 8 -18.43 10.56 -11.17
C ILE A 8 -17.25 10.82 -10.23
N LYS A 9 -16.20 11.53 -10.68
CA LYS A 9 -15.07 11.88 -9.79
C LYS A 9 -15.50 12.72 -8.59
N ARG A 10 -16.45 13.64 -8.79
CA ARG A 10 -16.98 14.48 -7.70
C ARG A 10 -17.81 13.67 -6.71
N LEU A 11 -18.62 12.73 -7.20
CA LEU A 11 -19.36 11.76 -6.38
C LEU A 11 -18.38 10.89 -5.58
N LEU A 12 -17.37 10.29 -6.22
CA LEU A 12 -16.38 9.44 -5.56
C LEU A 12 -15.49 10.15 -4.51
N ARG A 13 -15.56 11.48 -4.43
CA ARG A 13 -14.90 12.31 -3.39
C ARG A 13 -15.80 12.65 -2.22
N LEU A 14 -17.06 12.20 -2.22
CA LEU A 14 -17.96 12.40 -1.09
C LEU A 14 -17.52 11.47 0.05
N SER A 15 -17.18 12.05 1.19
CA SER A 15 -16.70 11.33 2.39
C SER A 15 -17.66 10.24 2.88
N ILE A 16 -18.96 10.38 2.62
CA ILE A 16 -19.98 9.37 2.95
C ILE A 16 -19.79 8.10 2.10
N LEU A 17 -19.42 8.25 0.82
CA LEU A 17 -19.18 7.13 -0.09
C LEU A 17 -17.87 6.41 0.28
N GLU A 18 -16.86 7.14 0.74
CA GLU A 18 -15.62 6.54 1.22
C GLU A 18 -15.85 5.60 2.42
N LYS A 19 -16.75 5.97 3.34
CA LYS A 19 -17.13 5.11 4.50
C LYS A 19 -17.71 3.76 4.08
N VAL A 20 -18.36 3.69 2.93
CA VAL A 20 -18.90 2.42 2.38
C VAL A 20 -17.96 1.76 1.39
N GLY A 21 -16.72 2.27 1.20
CA GLY A 21 -15.72 1.69 0.30
C GLY A 21 -15.79 2.14 -1.14
N ILE A 22 -16.63 3.14 -1.43
CA ILE A 22 -16.71 3.77 -2.74
C ILE A 22 -15.77 4.98 -2.73
N SER A 23 -14.53 4.78 -3.16
CA SER A 23 -13.50 5.82 -3.25
C SER A 23 -12.79 5.76 -4.60
N LEU A 24 -12.08 6.84 -4.96
CA LEU A 24 -11.22 6.85 -6.15
C LEU A 24 -10.13 5.77 -6.05
N THR A 25 -9.52 5.61 -4.87
CA THR A 25 -8.50 4.58 -4.60
C THR A 25 -9.01 3.19 -4.89
N ASN A 26 -10.17 2.81 -4.34
CA ASN A 26 -10.75 1.49 -4.55
C ASN A 26 -11.19 1.29 -6.01
N PHE A 27 -11.63 2.34 -6.68
CA PHE A 27 -11.95 2.27 -8.10
C PHE A 27 -10.71 2.06 -8.97
N ASP A 28 -9.58 2.69 -8.63
CA ASP A 28 -8.32 2.50 -9.35
C ASP A 28 -7.72 1.11 -9.08
N LEU A 29 -7.80 0.59 -7.84
CA LEU A 29 -7.47 -0.81 -7.54
C LEU A 29 -8.29 -1.80 -8.38
N LEU A 30 -9.61 -1.61 -8.47
CA LEU A 30 -10.48 -2.48 -9.28
C LEU A 30 -10.10 -2.51 -10.76
N LYS A 31 -9.58 -1.40 -11.31
CA LYS A 31 -9.10 -1.38 -12.71
C LYS A 31 -7.76 -2.07 -12.89
N ALA A 32 -6.95 -2.12 -11.83
CA ALA A 32 -5.63 -2.72 -11.86
C ALA A 32 -5.68 -4.24 -11.80
N ILE A 33 -6.78 -4.83 -11.32
CA ILE A 33 -6.98 -6.29 -11.26
C ILE A 33 -6.85 -6.90 -12.66
N GLY A 34 -5.84 -7.76 -12.84
CA GLY A 34 -5.56 -8.48 -14.09
C GLY A 34 -6.63 -9.53 -14.40
N HIS A 35 -7.11 -10.23 -13.38
CA HIS A 35 -8.20 -11.20 -13.46
C HIS A 35 -9.56 -10.50 -13.55
N TYR A 36 -9.79 -9.73 -14.62
CA TYR A 36 -10.94 -8.83 -14.79
C TYR A 36 -12.33 -9.45 -14.53
N LYS A 37 -12.48 -10.78 -14.72
CA LYS A 37 -13.72 -11.50 -14.43
C LYS A 37 -14.07 -11.48 -12.94
N TRP A 38 -13.09 -11.35 -12.05
CA TRP A 38 -13.29 -11.25 -10.60
C TRP A 38 -14.08 -10.00 -10.24
N VAL A 39 -13.84 -8.88 -10.96
CA VAL A 39 -14.60 -7.64 -10.79
C VAL A 39 -16.08 -7.84 -11.16
N LEU A 40 -16.36 -8.64 -12.20
CA LEU A 40 -17.71 -8.93 -12.66
C LEU A 40 -18.41 -10.03 -11.84
N LYS A 41 -17.64 -10.94 -11.23
CA LYS A 41 -18.13 -12.10 -10.45
C LYS A 41 -17.40 -12.24 -9.11
N PRO A 42 -17.51 -11.26 -8.18
CA PRO A 42 -16.70 -11.22 -6.97
C PRO A 42 -17.09 -12.25 -5.90
N ILE A 43 -18.28 -12.85 -6.00
CA ILE A 43 -18.84 -13.74 -4.97
C ILE A 43 -18.01 -15.02 -4.78
N GLY A 44 -17.41 -15.54 -5.86
CA GLY A 44 -16.61 -16.77 -5.82
C GLY A 44 -15.14 -16.56 -5.44
N ILE A 45 -14.69 -15.30 -5.33
CA ILE A 45 -13.32 -14.99 -4.99
C ILE A 45 -13.19 -15.04 -3.47
N PRO A 46 -12.15 -15.67 -2.89
CA PRO A 46 -11.95 -15.62 -1.45
C PRO A 46 -11.73 -14.18 -0.96
N THR A 47 -11.91 -13.98 0.34
CA THR A 47 -11.63 -12.70 1.00
C THR A 47 -10.63 -12.95 2.10
N GLN A 48 -9.51 -12.24 2.05
CA GLN A 48 -8.48 -12.21 3.08
C GLN A 48 -8.53 -10.88 3.82
N PRO A 49 -8.57 -10.88 5.16
CA PRO A 49 -8.51 -9.64 5.92
C PRO A 49 -7.14 -8.98 5.72
N VAL A 50 -7.13 -7.65 5.72
CA VAL A 50 -5.88 -6.90 5.80
C VAL A 50 -5.45 -6.89 7.27
N THR A 51 -4.28 -7.47 7.54
CA THR A 51 -3.65 -7.53 8.85
C THR A 51 -2.72 -6.33 9.02
N PHE A 52 -2.70 -5.80 10.24
CA PHE A 52 -1.94 -4.62 10.62
C PHE A 52 -0.98 -4.99 11.73
N TYR A 53 0.32 -4.93 11.48
CA TYR A 53 1.33 -5.23 12.52
C TYR A 53 1.42 -4.11 13.54
N GLU A 54 1.69 -4.43 14.81
CA GLU A 54 1.72 -3.40 15.84
C GLU A 54 2.92 -2.46 15.65
N LYS A 55 2.75 -1.23 16.13
CA LYS A 55 3.85 -0.28 16.17
C LYS A 55 4.85 -0.71 17.22
N LYS A 56 6.10 -0.87 16.80
CA LYS A 56 7.21 -1.13 17.73
C LYS A 56 7.37 0.03 18.70
N GLU A 57 7.64 -0.30 19.95
CA GLU A 57 8.01 0.68 20.96
C GLU A 57 9.30 1.38 20.56
N ILE A 58 9.37 2.68 20.81
CA ILE A 58 10.51 3.51 20.44
C ILE A 58 11.52 3.45 21.56
N THR A 59 12.75 3.16 21.19
CA THR A 59 13.89 3.08 22.09
C THR A 59 14.68 4.38 22.10
N GLU A 60 15.59 4.54 23.07
CA GLU A 60 16.50 5.69 23.08
C GLU A 60 17.49 5.62 21.90
N GLU A 61 17.84 4.42 21.43
CA GLU A 61 18.65 4.21 20.24
C GLU A 61 17.96 4.76 18.97
N ASP A 62 16.65 4.59 18.84
CA ASP A 62 15.87 5.13 17.71
C ASP A 62 15.86 6.66 17.73
N ILE A 63 15.76 7.26 18.92
CA ILE A 63 15.78 8.71 19.12
C ILE A 63 17.17 9.26 18.74
N ASP A 64 18.25 8.58 19.14
CA ASP A 64 19.60 8.98 18.77
C ASP A 64 19.87 8.88 17.27
N LEU A 65 19.38 7.82 16.62
CA LEU A 65 19.40 7.69 15.17
C LEU A 65 18.65 8.85 14.50
N CYS A 66 17.45 9.18 14.97
CA CYS A 66 16.65 10.28 14.43
C CYS A 66 17.34 11.65 14.61
N ARG A 67 18.04 11.87 15.72
CA ARG A 67 18.86 13.08 15.93
C ARG A 67 19.94 13.20 14.87
N ARG A 68 20.69 12.12 14.62
CA ARG A 68 21.73 12.10 13.57
C ARG A 68 21.17 12.35 12.17
N LEU A 69 19.96 11.85 11.90
CA LEU A 69 19.27 12.11 10.63
C LEU A 69 18.88 13.58 10.48
N ILE A 70 18.37 14.21 11.55
CA ILE A 70 18.04 15.64 11.59
C ILE A 70 19.30 16.47 11.35
N ASP A 71 20.40 16.18 12.06
CA ASP A 71 21.67 16.89 11.90
C ASP A 71 22.18 16.80 10.44
N SER A 72 22.13 15.60 9.85
CA SER A 72 22.52 15.37 8.45
C SER A 72 21.61 16.12 7.46
N TYR A 73 20.31 16.20 7.75
CA TYR A 73 19.35 16.94 6.94
C TYR A 73 19.60 18.45 7.00
N ALA A 74 19.88 18.99 8.19
CA ALA A 74 20.21 20.39 8.39
C ALA A 74 21.49 20.77 7.63
N GLU A 75 22.54 19.93 7.70
CA GLU A 75 23.77 20.12 6.95
C GLU A 75 23.51 20.14 5.43
N ALA A 76 22.73 19.17 4.92
CA ALA A 76 22.41 19.07 3.50
C ALA A 76 21.48 20.18 2.97
N THR A 77 20.74 20.87 3.84
CA THR A 77 19.82 21.95 3.45
C THR A 77 20.42 23.34 3.55
N ASN A 78 21.45 23.54 4.39
CA ASN A 78 22.16 24.81 4.53
C ASN A 78 22.83 25.32 3.24
N ASP A 79 23.19 24.42 2.31
CA ASP A 79 23.86 24.76 1.05
C ASP A 79 22.90 24.99 -0.14
N LYS A 80 21.58 24.95 0.06
CA LYS A 80 20.63 25.04 -1.08
C LYS A 80 20.43 26.49 -1.54
N PRO A 81 20.67 26.82 -2.83
CA PRO A 81 20.23 28.09 -3.38
C PRO A 81 18.71 28.20 -3.25
N LYS A 82 18.23 29.39 -2.85
CA LYS A 82 16.80 29.67 -2.75
C LYS A 82 16.14 29.31 -4.07
N VAL A 83 15.27 28.30 -4.06
CA VAL A 83 14.47 27.91 -5.22
C VAL A 83 13.71 29.15 -5.68
N HIS A 84 13.85 29.53 -6.95
CA HIS A 84 13.07 30.61 -7.53
C HIS A 84 11.58 30.22 -7.47
N ASP A 85 10.77 31.05 -6.79
CA ASP A 85 9.35 30.80 -6.45
C ASP A 85 8.41 30.61 -7.66
N ASP A 86 8.88 30.81 -8.88
CA ASP A 86 8.00 31.04 -10.03
C ASP A 86 7.83 29.86 -11.00
N GLU A 87 8.66 28.80 -10.98
CA GLU A 87 8.63 27.77 -12.04
C GLU A 87 8.17 26.37 -11.64
N ASP A 88 8.33 25.90 -10.39
CA ASP A 88 8.00 24.52 -9.99
C ASP A 88 7.01 24.45 -8.83
N ARG A 89 5.71 24.60 -9.12
CA ARG A 89 4.64 24.47 -8.11
C ARG A 89 4.32 23.04 -7.73
N LEU A 90 4.61 22.07 -8.60
CA LEU A 90 4.19 20.67 -8.40
C LEU A 90 4.90 19.98 -7.23
N TRP A 91 6.21 20.18 -7.08
CA TRP A 91 6.99 19.52 -6.03
C TRP A 91 6.70 20.07 -4.63
N PRO A 92 6.71 21.40 -4.39
CA PRO A 92 6.34 21.96 -3.09
C PRO A 92 4.89 21.65 -2.70
N GLU A 93 3.96 21.55 -3.66
CA GLU A 93 2.58 21.11 -3.38
C GLU A 93 2.55 19.64 -2.97
N ASN A 94 3.27 18.76 -3.64
CA ASN A 94 3.32 17.33 -3.32
C ASN A 94 3.99 17.07 -1.96
N ILE A 95 5.09 17.76 -1.68
CA ILE A 95 5.78 17.73 -0.37
C ILE A 95 4.84 18.20 0.73
N ARG A 96 4.19 19.37 0.56
CA ARG A 96 3.22 19.87 1.55
C ARG A 96 2.02 18.94 1.76
N LYS A 97 1.60 18.22 0.71
CA LYS A 97 0.43 17.34 0.79
C LYS A 97 0.72 16.02 1.48
N ASN A 98 1.84 15.38 1.16
CA ASN A 98 2.11 14.00 1.55
C ASN A 98 3.25 13.89 2.58
N TYR A 99 4.16 14.86 2.67
CA TYR A 99 5.36 14.78 3.50
C TYR A 99 5.33 15.75 4.69
N HIS A 100 4.20 16.41 4.95
CA HIS A 100 4.09 17.50 5.91
C HIS A 100 4.62 17.13 7.30
N ASP A 101 4.12 16.04 7.88
CA ASP A 101 4.48 15.65 9.25
C ASP A 101 5.96 15.24 9.37
N LEU A 102 6.50 14.61 8.31
CA LEU A 102 7.91 14.29 8.22
C LEU A 102 8.76 15.56 8.14
N THR A 103 8.40 16.51 7.28
CA THR A 103 9.11 17.79 7.14
C THR A 103 9.03 18.62 8.42
N LEU A 104 7.87 18.66 9.08
CA LEU A 104 7.71 19.35 10.36
C LEU A 104 8.63 18.75 11.43
N SER A 105 8.73 17.42 11.51
CA SER A 105 9.60 16.76 12.49
C SER A 105 11.07 17.08 12.25
N LEU A 106 11.47 17.20 10.98
CA LEU A 106 12.84 17.58 10.59
C LEU A 106 13.13 19.06 10.90
N ASP A 107 12.23 19.96 10.50
CA ASP A 107 12.42 21.41 10.64
C ASP A 107 12.28 21.90 12.09
N SER A 108 11.55 21.16 12.94
CA SER A 108 11.38 21.48 14.36
C SER A 108 12.44 20.87 15.28
N GLU A 109 13.43 20.17 14.72
CA GLU A 109 14.46 19.46 15.47
C GLU A 109 13.87 18.54 16.56
N ASP A 110 12.84 17.76 16.21
CA ASP A 110 12.16 16.82 17.11
C ASP A 110 12.51 15.34 16.78
N PRO A 111 13.62 14.81 17.33
CA PRO A 111 14.00 13.42 17.15
C PRO A 111 12.93 12.42 17.60
N LYS A 112 12.17 12.75 18.65
CA LYS A 112 11.16 11.84 19.20
C LYS A 112 9.93 11.79 18.29
N GLY A 113 9.47 12.94 17.81
CA GLY A 113 8.41 13.05 16.80
C GLY A 113 8.79 12.32 15.50
N LEU A 114 10.04 12.46 15.06
CA LEU A 114 10.56 11.74 13.90
C LEU A 114 10.55 10.22 14.12
N ALA A 115 11.04 9.72 15.27
CA ALA A 115 11.00 8.30 15.59
C ALA A 115 9.56 7.76 15.68
N LEU A 116 8.62 8.55 16.22
CA LEU A 116 7.20 8.23 16.24
C LEU A 116 6.62 8.11 14.84
N THR A 117 7.00 8.99 13.93
CA THR A 117 6.54 9.00 12.55
C THR A 117 7.11 7.81 11.77
N LEU A 118 8.40 7.52 11.94
CA LEU A 118 9.07 6.42 11.24
C LEU A 118 8.63 5.03 11.73
N SER A 119 8.32 4.87 13.02
CA SER A 119 7.82 3.60 13.57
C SER A 119 6.45 3.18 13.00
N SER A 120 5.68 4.10 12.41
CA SER A 120 4.46 3.82 11.66
C SER A 120 4.56 4.14 10.16
N MET A 121 5.77 4.27 9.60
CA MET A 121 5.99 4.80 8.23
C MET A 121 5.09 4.21 7.14
N PHE A 122 4.80 2.91 7.17
CA PHE A 122 3.99 2.26 6.13
C PHE A 122 2.51 2.62 6.21
N ARG A 123 2.07 3.33 7.25
CA ARG A 123 0.71 3.86 7.42
C ARG A 123 0.62 5.36 7.18
N GLU A 124 1.76 6.01 6.98
CA GLU A 124 1.81 7.45 6.79
C GLU A 124 1.70 7.83 5.32
N SER A 125 1.33 9.08 5.06
CA SER A 125 1.19 9.58 3.68
C SER A 125 2.54 9.84 2.99
N PHE A 126 3.63 9.98 3.75
CA PHE A 126 4.94 10.34 3.18
C PHE A 126 5.62 9.19 2.43
N VAL A 127 5.14 7.96 2.58
CA VAL A 127 5.59 6.85 1.72
C VAL A 127 4.83 6.81 0.39
N SER A 128 3.96 7.78 0.11
CA SER A 128 3.22 7.85 -1.15
C SER A 128 4.18 7.92 -2.34
N GLY A 129 4.01 6.96 -3.26
CA GLY A 129 4.89 6.76 -4.42
C GLY A 129 5.94 5.65 -4.22
N LEU A 130 6.17 5.23 -2.97
CA LEU A 130 6.96 4.06 -2.62
C LEU A 130 6.06 2.90 -2.17
N ALA A 131 5.05 3.23 -1.37
CA ALA A 131 4.06 2.31 -0.86
C ALA A 131 2.67 2.95 -0.84
N SER A 132 1.67 2.13 -0.56
CA SER A 132 0.27 2.53 -0.45
C SER A 132 0.03 3.44 0.76
N GLY A 133 0.85 3.35 1.82
CA GLY A 133 0.83 4.29 2.93
C GLY A 133 -0.53 4.39 3.61
N ASP A 134 -0.98 5.62 3.83
CA ASP A 134 -2.28 5.94 4.44
C ASP A 134 -3.50 5.57 3.59
N LEU A 135 -3.33 5.16 2.32
CA LEU A 135 -4.44 4.77 1.45
C LEU A 135 -5.17 3.52 1.96
N VAL A 136 -4.54 2.71 2.80
CA VAL A 136 -5.14 1.52 3.43
C VAL A 136 -6.41 1.82 4.22
N LYS A 137 -6.62 3.07 4.66
CA LYS A 137 -7.87 3.51 5.29
C LYS A 137 -9.11 3.21 4.43
N HIS A 138 -8.95 3.13 3.11
CA HIS A 138 -10.02 2.76 2.18
C HIS A 138 -10.37 1.27 2.18
N SER A 139 -9.60 0.44 2.89
CA SER A 139 -9.86 -0.99 3.09
C SER A 139 -10.79 -1.28 4.27
N HIS A 140 -11.04 -0.34 5.18
CA HIS A 140 -11.76 -0.62 6.44
C HIS A 140 -13.25 -0.96 6.28
N SER A 141 -13.88 -0.58 5.16
CA SER A 141 -15.27 -0.93 4.89
C SER A 141 -15.38 -2.34 4.30
N LYS A 142 -16.56 -2.97 4.36
CA LYS A 142 -16.76 -4.32 3.79
C LYS A 142 -16.44 -4.38 2.28
N ILE A 143 -16.86 -3.38 1.52
CA ILE A 143 -16.58 -3.29 0.07
C ILE A 143 -15.09 -2.99 -0.15
N GLY A 144 -14.53 -2.05 0.61
CA GLY A 144 -13.11 -1.71 0.56
C GLY A 144 -12.22 -2.92 0.82
N ASN A 145 -12.46 -3.62 1.94
CA ASN A 145 -11.74 -4.83 2.30
C ASN A 145 -11.81 -5.89 1.19
N LYS A 146 -12.98 -6.08 0.57
CA LYS A 146 -13.12 -7.00 -0.56
C LYS A 146 -12.25 -6.58 -1.75
N ILE A 147 -12.24 -5.30 -2.10
CA ILE A 147 -11.46 -4.77 -3.22
C ILE A 147 -9.96 -4.94 -2.96
N TRP A 148 -9.50 -4.55 -1.77
CA TRP A 148 -8.10 -4.69 -1.37
C TRP A 148 -7.68 -6.16 -1.36
N SER A 149 -8.48 -7.03 -0.74
CA SER A 149 -8.25 -8.48 -0.76
C SER A 149 -8.15 -9.03 -2.17
N MET A 150 -9.05 -8.65 -3.09
CA MET A 150 -8.97 -9.10 -4.47
C MET A 150 -7.69 -8.62 -5.15
N SER A 151 -7.24 -7.40 -4.87
CA SER A 151 -6.00 -6.89 -5.45
C SER A 151 -4.75 -7.65 -4.96
N TYR A 152 -4.67 -7.99 -3.67
CA TYR A 152 -3.60 -8.84 -3.16
C TYR A 152 -3.61 -10.23 -3.80
N LEU A 153 -4.79 -10.86 -3.82
CA LEU A 153 -4.97 -12.19 -4.39
C LEU A 153 -4.64 -12.22 -5.89
N ASP A 154 -4.98 -11.16 -6.62
CA ASP A 154 -4.69 -11.00 -8.04
C ASP A 154 -3.18 -10.93 -8.30
N HIS A 155 -2.44 -10.15 -7.51
CA HIS A 155 -0.99 -10.05 -7.63
C HIS A 155 -0.29 -11.38 -7.33
N ILE A 156 -0.65 -12.03 -6.22
CA ILE A 156 -0.04 -13.32 -5.81
C ILE A 156 -0.38 -14.42 -6.83
N LEU A 157 -1.62 -14.47 -7.30
CA LEU A 157 -2.01 -15.43 -8.33
C LEU A 157 -1.26 -15.17 -9.64
N SER A 158 -1.17 -13.91 -10.06
CA SER A 158 -0.42 -13.54 -11.28
C SER A 158 1.06 -13.93 -11.18
N LEU A 159 1.69 -13.77 -10.02
CA LEU A 159 3.05 -14.24 -9.78
C LEU A 159 3.13 -15.78 -9.87
N ALA A 160 2.20 -16.49 -9.23
CA ALA A 160 2.17 -17.95 -9.28
C ALA A 160 1.99 -18.48 -10.72
N GLU A 161 1.15 -17.83 -11.52
CA GLU A 161 0.96 -18.15 -12.93
C GLU A 161 2.21 -17.87 -13.76
N TYR A 162 2.86 -16.74 -13.51
CA TYR A 162 4.11 -16.36 -14.18
C TYR A 162 5.24 -17.36 -13.90
N LEU A 163 5.35 -17.83 -12.64
CA LEU A 163 6.32 -18.84 -12.23
C LEU A 163 5.95 -20.26 -12.65
N GLY A 164 4.75 -20.47 -13.23
CA GLY A 164 4.27 -21.80 -13.63
C GLY A 164 3.91 -22.71 -12.44
N VAL A 165 3.71 -22.14 -11.25
CA VAL A 165 3.28 -22.85 -10.03
C VAL A 165 1.83 -23.31 -10.14
N VAL A 166 1.01 -22.50 -10.79
CA VAL A 166 -0.38 -22.81 -11.11
C VAL A 166 -0.63 -22.55 -12.59
N ARG A 167 -1.72 -23.13 -13.10
CA ARG A 167 -2.15 -22.87 -14.47
C ARG A 167 -2.77 -21.48 -14.58
N THR A 168 -2.37 -20.74 -15.60
CA THR A 168 -2.97 -19.43 -15.93
C THR A 168 -4.48 -19.51 -16.13
N GLU A 169 -5.20 -18.59 -15.49
CA GLU A 169 -6.63 -18.39 -15.70
C GLU A 169 -6.88 -17.81 -17.09
N SER A 170 -7.67 -18.53 -17.88
CA SER A 170 -8.08 -18.11 -19.21
C SER A 170 -9.60 -17.92 -19.27
N PRO A 171 -10.07 -16.96 -20.10
CA PRO A 171 -11.49 -16.75 -20.28
C PRO A 171 -12.27 -18.01 -20.70
N GLN A 172 -11.61 -18.96 -21.37
CA GLN A 172 -12.19 -20.18 -21.93
C GLN A 172 -12.42 -21.29 -20.88
N GLN A 173 -11.72 -21.27 -19.75
CA GLN A 173 -11.87 -22.29 -18.70
C GLN A 173 -13.18 -22.15 -17.90
N GLY A 174 -13.82 -20.99 -17.93
CA GLY A 174 -15.10 -20.74 -17.25
C GLY A 174 -15.03 -20.66 -15.71
N MET A 175 -13.95 -21.15 -15.09
CA MET A 175 -13.68 -21.08 -13.66
C MET A 175 -12.93 -19.77 -13.31
N SER A 176 -13.01 -19.35 -12.05
CA SER A 176 -12.31 -18.17 -11.52
C SER A 176 -11.80 -18.47 -10.12
N ALA A 177 -10.64 -17.94 -9.78
CA ALA A 177 -9.87 -18.25 -8.57
C ALA A 177 -9.52 -19.75 -8.39
N GLU A 178 -9.35 -20.53 -9.47
CA GLU A 178 -9.03 -21.98 -9.35
C GLU A 178 -7.63 -22.17 -8.74
N GLY A 179 -6.68 -21.30 -9.08
CA GLY A 179 -5.34 -21.32 -8.48
C GLY A 179 -5.34 -21.07 -6.96
N LEU A 180 -6.43 -20.53 -6.41
CA LEU A 180 -6.63 -20.27 -4.99
C LEU A 180 -7.50 -21.33 -4.29
N ARG A 181 -7.91 -22.40 -4.99
CA ARG A 181 -8.86 -23.40 -4.48
C ARG A 181 -8.38 -24.10 -3.20
N ASN A 182 -7.08 -24.34 -3.09
CA ASN A 182 -6.49 -24.97 -1.91
C ASN A 182 -6.15 -23.96 -0.79
N GLY A 183 -6.51 -22.69 -0.96
CA GLY A 183 -6.17 -21.61 -0.05
C GLY A 183 -4.89 -20.89 -0.46
N ILE A 184 -4.71 -19.70 0.12
CA ILE A 184 -3.59 -18.83 -0.19
C ILE A 184 -2.27 -19.33 0.42
N ASP A 185 -2.33 -19.99 1.58
CA ASP A 185 -1.15 -20.52 2.27
C ASP A 185 -0.38 -21.51 1.38
N GLU A 186 -1.09 -22.45 0.77
CA GLU A 186 -0.47 -23.43 -0.14
C GLU A 186 0.09 -22.75 -1.39
N LEU A 187 -0.58 -21.72 -1.92
CA LEU A 187 -0.11 -21.00 -3.09
C LEU A 187 1.21 -20.26 -2.78
N VAL A 188 1.26 -19.53 -1.67
CA VAL A 188 2.44 -18.80 -1.20
C VAL A 188 3.58 -19.76 -0.91
N GLN A 189 3.33 -20.87 -0.21
CA GLN A 189 4.34 -21.89 0.04
C GLN A 189 4.97 -22.41 -1.27
N LYS A 190 4.16 -22.65 -2.30
CA LYS A 190 4.69 -23.10 -3.60
C LYS A 190 5.50 -22.01 -4.31
N ILE A 191 5.09 -20.74 -4.22
CA ILE A 191 5.87 -19.61 -4.76
C ILE A 191 7.23 -19.53 -4.06
N GLU A 192 7.23 -19.52 -2.72
CA GLU A 192 8.45 -19.44 -1.90
C GLU A 192 9.39 -20.61 -2.20
N ASN A 193 8.86 -21.82 -2.42
CA ASN A 193 9.66 -22.99 -2.80
C ASN A 193 10.31 -22.84 -4.20
N VAL A 194 9.63 -22.21 -5.15
CA VAL A 194 10.17 -22.00 -6.51
C VAL A 194 11.18 -20.86 -6.55
N VAL A 195 10.92 -19.76 -5.84
CA VAL A 195 11.82 -18.60 -5.75
C VAL A 195 12.97 -18.84 -4.76
N ASN A 196 12.84 -19.85 -3.89
CA ASN A 196 13.78 -20.18 -2.82
C ASN A 196 14.07 -18.97 -1.91
N THR A 197 13.04 -18.18 -1.61
CA THR A 197 13.08 -16.99 -0.75
C THR A 197 11.71 -16.80 -0.12
N SER A 198 11.65 -16.30 1.11
CA SER A 198 10.38 -15.98 1.76
C SER A 198 9.77 -14.70 1.19
N MET A 199 8.45 -14.67 1.10
CA MET A 199 7.67 -13.49 0.73
C MET A 199 7.37 -12.60 1.94
N ASP A 200 7.87 -12.93 3.13
CA ASP A 200 7.59 -12.20 4.37
C ASP A 200 8.18 -10.80 4.33
N PHE A 201 7.31 -9.81 4.48
CA PHE A 201 7.71 -8.44 4.59
C PHE A 201 8.31 -8.17 5.98
N PRO A 202 9.47 -7.49 6.07
CA PRO A 202 10.10 -7.22 7.36
C PRO A 202 9.17 -6.46 8.32
N ASP A 203 9.12 -6.89 9.57
CA ASP A 203 8.37 -6.22 10.64
C ASP A 203 9.04 -4.89 11.04
N ILE A 204 8.89 -3.87 10.22
CA ILE A 204 9.40 -2.52 10.41
C ILE A 204 8.35 -1.50 9.99
N GLY A 205 8.23 -0.39 10.72
CA GLY A 205 7.36 0.71 10.28
C GLY A 205 5.86 0.42 10.32
N SER A 206 5.42 -0.52 11.15
CA SER A 206 4.01 -0.94 11.30
C SER A 206 3.35 -1.35 9.97
N PRO A 207 3.91 -2.34 9.24
CA PRO A 207 3.42 -2.69 7.92
C PRO A 207 1.99 -3.26 7.99
N TYR A 208 1.37 -3.39 6.83
CA TYR A 208 0.08 -4.06 6.68
C TYR A 208 0.05 -4.84 5.38
N GLY A 209 -0.79 -5.85 5.32
CA GLY A 209 -0.82 -6.79 4.22
C GLY A 209 -1.86 -7.86 4.44
N ILE A 210 -1.82 -8.92 3.64
CA ILE A 210 -2.52 -10.15 3.97
C ILE A 210 -1.52 -11.16 4.54
N VAL A 211 -1.97 -12.02 5.45
CA VAL A 211 -1.13 -13.08 6.02
C VAL A 211 -1.39 -14.36 5.25
N ALA A 212 -0.31 -14.99 4.79
CA ALA A 212 -0.36 -16.27 4.10
C ALA A 212 0.95 -17.04 4.33
N ASN A 213 0.84 -18.34 4.63
CA ASN A 213 1.97 -19.21 4.99
C ASN A 213 2.84 -18.65 6.14
N GLY A 214 2.24 -17.89 7.07
CA GLY A 214 2.96 -17.22 8.16
C GLY A 214 3.67 -15.92 7.76
N SER A 215 3.70 -15.58 6.47
CA SER A 215 4.33 -14.38 5.91
C SER A 215 3.32 -13.23 5.80
N LEU A 216 3.74 -12.00 6.11
CA LEU A 216 2.99 -10.78 5.79
C LEU A 216 3.32 -10.35 4.36
N ILE A 217 2.32 -10.35 3.48
CA ILE A 217 2.48 -9.94 2.08
C ILE A 217 1.86 -8.56 1.88
N THR A 218 2.68 -7.58 1.54
CA THR A 218 2.26 -6.20 1.25
C THR A 218 2.00 -6.00 -0.25
N MET A 219 1.32 -4.92 -0.66
CA MET A 219 1.01 -4.71 -2.10
C MET A 219 2.27 -4.41 -2.91
N GLU A 220 3.28 -3.91 -2.23
CA GLU A 220 4.57 -3.47 -2.74
C GLU A 220 5.57 -4.62 -2.87
N HIS A 221 5.30 -5.74 -2.21
CA HIS A 221 6.16 -6.91 -2.13
C HIS A 221 5.39 -8.21 -2.50
N PRO A 222 4.67 -8.27 -3.64
CA PRO A 222 3.99 -9.48 -4.07
C PRO A 222 4.92 -10.51 -4.70
#